data_AF-A0A6P6XSN6-F1
#
_entry.id   AF-A0A6P6XSN6-F1
#
_cell.length_a   1.000
_cell.length_b   1.000
_cell.length_c   1.000
_cell.angle_alpha   90.00
_cell.angle_beta   90.00
_cell.angle_gamma   90.00
#
_symmetry.space_group_name_H-M   'P 1'
#
loop_
_entity.id
_entity.type
_entity.pdbx_description
1 polymer ?
#
loop_
_entity_poly.entity_id
_entity_poly.type
_entity_poly.pdbx_seq_one_letter_code
_entity_poly.pdbx_strand_id
1 'polypeptide(L)'
;MKLISILLIGTLFTVAIAANIPEPKNGISKDELIHHVENLIHESQNQLSKHKHTEQNHKTVEEIYECIDHLEVIHRRLERGLNETTLKIEENMVNNYDRRLHELFKKL
;
A
#
# COMPACT_ATOMS: atom_id res chain seq x y z
N MET A 1 -8.59 -40.94 -26.38
CA MET A 1 -8.52 -40.69 -24.92
C MET A 1 -7.77 -39.38 -24.68
N LYS A 2 -8.19 -38.64 -23.65
CA LYS A 2 -8.06 -37.19 -23.47
C LYS A 2 -6.61 -36.66 -23.48
N LEU A 3 -6.39 -35.61 -24.29
CA LEU A 3 -5.30 -34.65 -24.17
C LEU A 3 -5.44 -33.89 -22.84
N ILE A 4 -4.46 -33.99 -21.95
CA ILE A 4 -4.37 -33.13 -20.78
C ILE A 4 -3.47 -31.96 -21.14
N SER A 5 -4.12 -30.84 -21.39
CA SER A 5 -3.55 -29.53 -21.63
C SER A 5 -2.85 -28.99 -20.39
N ILE A 6 -1.62 -28.52 -20.59
CA ILE A 6 -1.01 -27.29 -20.06
C ILE A 6 -1.23 -27.00 -18.57
N LEU A 7 -0.15 -27.10 -17.78
CA LEU A 7 0.12 -26.09 -16.76
C LEU A 7 1.62 -25.80 -16.75
N LEU A 8 2.03 -24.90 -17.63
CA LEU A 8 3.36 -24.32 -17.69
C LEU A 8 3.20 -22.82 -17.43
N ILE A 9 4.10 -22.28 -16.61
CA ILE A 9 4.41 -20.85 -16.41
C ILE A 9 3.48 -20.15 -15.39
N GLY A 10 3.96 -19.49 -14.33
CA GLY A 10 5.33 -19.16 -13.96
C GLY A 10 5.40 -18.64 -12.52
N THR A 11 6.36 -19.19 -11.78
CA THR A 11 6.92 -18.61 -10.55
C THR A 11 7.71 -17.35 -10.90
N LEU A 12 7.09 -16.17 -10.84
CA LEU A 12 7.70 -14.87 -11.10
C LEU A 12 6.88 -13.84 -10.29
N PHE A 13 7.31 -13.16 -9.23
CA PHE A 13 8.64 -12.76 -8.77
C PHE A 13 8.61 -12.56 -7.25
N THR A 14 9.43 -13.29 -6.50
CA THR A 14 9.84 -12.86 -5.15
C THR A 14 11.13 -12.08 -5.31
N VAL A 15 11.04 -10.79 -5.69
CA VAL A 15 12.21 -9.90 -5.50
C VAL A 15 12.15 -9.39 -4.07
N ALA A 16 12.74 -10.16 -3.16
CA ALA A 16 13.13 -9.63 -1.86
C ALA A 16 14.29 -8.65 -2.08
N ILE A 17 13.99 -7.41 -2.45
CA ILE A 17 14.95 -6.32 -2.26
C ILE A 17 14.91 -5.99 -0.77
N ALA A 18 15.62 -6.80 0.02
CA ALA A 18 16.03 -6.40 1.36
C ALA A 18 17.07 -5.28 1.19
N ALA A 19 16.60 -4.07 0.90
CA ALA A 19 17.41 -2.89 1.16
C ALA A 19 17.68 -2.90 2.66
N ASN A 20 18.96 -2.91 3.02
CA ASN A 20 19.48 -2.85 4.37
C ASN A 20 19.12 -1.47 4.98
N ILE A 21 17.84 -1.29 5.29
CA ILE A 21 17.32 -0.13 5.99
C ILE A 21 17.55 -0.42 7.47
N PRO A 22 18.30 0.42 8.20
CA PRO A 22 18.48 0.24 9.63
C PRO A 22 17.09 0.21 10.29
N GLU A 23 16.74 -0.93 10.89
CA GLU A 23 15.49 -1.06 11.63
C GLU A 23 15.47 0.00 12.74
N PRO A 24 14.45 0.87 12.80
CA PRO A 24 14.30 1.78 13.92
C PRO A 24 14.27 0.96 15.21
N LYS A 25 15.10 1.36 16.19
CA LYS A 25 15.37 0.59 17.42
C LYS A 25 14.13 0.25 18.25
N ASN A 26 12.99 0.88 17.97
CA ASN A 26 11.66 0.50 18.42
C ASN A 26 10.75 0.56 17.19
N GLY A 27 10.09 -0.55 16.84
CA GLY A 27 9.05 -0.53 15.81
C GLY A 27 7.90 0.39 16.20
N ILE A 28 7.20 0.95 15.21
CA ILE A 28 5.99 1.74 15.45
C ILE A 28 4.97 0.91 16.24
N SER A 29 4.33 1.50 17.23
CA SER A 29 3.24 0.81 17.93
C SER A 29 2.04 0.61 16.98
N LYS A 30 1.21 -0.38 17.26
CA LYS A 30 -0.02 -0.63 16.48
C LYS A 30 -0.90 0.62 16.38
N ASP A 31 -1.06 1.33 17.50
CA ASP A 31 -1.93 2.52 17.56
C ASP A 31 -1.33 3.69 16.77
N GLU A 32 -0.01 3.88 16.82
CA GLU A 32 0.69 4.83 15.95
C GLU A 32 0.55 4.46 14.47
N LEU A 33 0.60 3.17 14.12
CA LEU A 33 0.43 2.73 12.74
C LEU A 33 -1.02 2.92 12.26
N ILE A 34 -2.01 2.67 13.11
CA ILE A 34 -3.43 2.96 12.82
C ILE A 34 -3.59 4.45 12.50
N HIS A 35 -3.09 5.33 13.38
CA HIS A 35 -3.16 6.77 13.17
C HIS A 35 -2.41 7.23 11.92
N HIS A 36 -1.27 6.60 11.61
CA HIS A 36 -0.54 6.91 10.37
C HIS A 36 -1.37 6.56 9.13
N VAL A 37 -2.01 5.39 9.10
CA VAL A 37 -2.89 4.97 8.00
C VAL A 37 -4.10 5.90 7.85
N GLU A 38 -4.75 6.25 8.96
CA GLU A 38 -5.88 7.20 8.97
C GLU A 38 -5.50 8.55 8.37
N ASN A 39 -4.33 9.08 8.77
CA ASN A 39 -3.81 10.33 8.25
C ASN A 39 -3.53 10.26 6.75
N LEU A 40 -2.91 9.17 6.27
CA LEU A 40 -2.62 8.98 4.84
C LEU A 40 -3.91 8.93 4.00
N ILE A 41 -4.93 8.19 4.45
CA ILE A 41 -6.22 8.13 3.76
C ILE A 41 -6.86 9.52 3.71
N HIS A 42 -6.94 10.19 4.85
CA HIS A 42 -7.57 11.51 4.95
C HIS A 42 -6.84 12.56 4.10
N GLU A 43 -5.51 12.59 4.18
CA GLU A 43 -4.70 13.52 3.39
C GLU A 43 -4.85 13.23 1.89
N SER A 44 -4.83 11.97 1.48
CA SER A 44 -4.97 11.59 0.07
C SER A 44 -6.32 12.00 -0.50
N GLN A 45 -7.40 11.76 0.24
CA GLN A 45 -8.75 12.19 -0.15
C GLN A 45 -8.85 13.72 -0.22
N ASN A 46 -8.27 14.43 0.74
CA ASN A 46 -8.23 15.90 0.76
C ASN A 46 -7.44 16.45 -0.43
N GLN A 47 -6.28 15.87 -0.75
CA GLN A 47 -5.49 16.26 -1.92
C GLN A 47 -6.28 16.01 -3.21
N LEU A 48 -6.84 14.81 -3.41
CA LEU A 48 -7.67 14.50 -4.58
C LEU A 48 -8.83 15.49 -4.75
N SER A 49 -9.49 15.91 -3.67
CA SER A 49 -10.59 16.89 -3.73
C SER A 49 -10.17 18.27 -4.28
N LYS A 50 -8.87 18.59 -4.24
CA LYS A 50 -8.29 19.85 -4.73
C LYS A 50 -7.82 19.76 -6.18
N HIS A 51 -7.68 18.56 -6.74
CA HIS A 51 -7.25 18.36 -8.12
C HIS A 51 -8.44 18.18 -9.06
N LYS A 52 -8.37 18.79 -10.25
CA LYS A 52 -9.35 18.53 -11.29
C LYS A 52 -9.04 17.19 -11.96
N HIS A 53 -10.04 16.32 -12.02
CA HIS A 53 -9.93 15.07 -12.76
C HIS A 53 -10.03 15.37 -14.26
N THR A 54 -9.02 14.95 -15.01
CA THR A 54 -8.88 15.15 -16.46
C THR A 54 -8.52 13.82 -17.11
N GLU A 55 -8.69 13.72 -18.43
CA GLU A 55 -8.27 12.53 -19.17
C GLU A 55 -6.75 12.27 -19.03
N GLN A 56 -5.94 13.33 -18.93
CA GLN A 56 -4.49 13.24 -18.84
C GLN A 56 -4.00 12.67 -17.49
N ASN A 57 -4.71 12.94 -16.39
CA ASN A 57 -4.35 12.43 -15.05
C ASN A 57 -5.26 11.28 -14.58
N HIS A 58 -6.23 10.83 -15.39
CA HIS A 58 -7.21 9.82 -15.02
C HIS A 58 -6.56 8.55 -14.43
N LYS A 59 -5.55 8.01 -15.10
CA LYS A 59 -4.83 6.81 -14.63
C LYS A 59 -4.11 7.05 -13.30
N THR A 60 -3.51 8.23 -13.11
CA THR A 60 -2.84 8.57 -11.85
C THR A 60 -3.86 8.68 -10.71
N VAL A 61 -5.01 9.29 -10.97
CA VAL A 61 -6.12 9.37 -10.02
C VAL A 61 -6.66 7.98 -9.65
N GLU A 62 -6.83 7.10 -10.63
CA GLU A 62 -7.25 5.70 -10.41
C GLU A 62 -6.25 4.95 -9.51
N GLU A 63 -4.95 5.04 -9.80
CA GLU A 63 -3.90 4.42 -8.98
C GLU A 63 -3.87 4.99 -7.54
N ILE A 64 -4.23 6.25 -7.33
CA ILE A 64 -4.34 6.84 -5.98
C ILE A 64 -5.55 6.25 -5.25
N TYR A 65 -6.70 6.09 -5.91
CA TYR A 65 -7.87 5.44 -5.31
C TYR A 65 -7.57 3.98 -4.93
N GLU A 66 -6.87 3.23 -5.79
CA GLU A 66 -6.42 1.87 -5.45
C GLU A 66 -5.50 1.83 -4.23
N CYS A 67 -4.63 2.83 -4.05
CA CYS A 67 -3.79 2.94 -2.86
C CYS A 67 -4.63 3.21 -1.60
N ILE A 68 -5.63 4.10 -1.70
CA ILE A 68 -6.56 4.40 -0.59
C ILE A 68 -7.35 3.14 -0.20
N ASP A 69 -7.91 2.41 -1.17
CA ASP A 69 -8.66 1.18 -0.92
C ASP A 69 -7.81 0.14 -0.18
N HIS A 70 -6.54 -0.04 -0.59
CA HIS A 70 -5.62 -0.93 0.10
C HIS A 70 -5.29 -0.46 1.53
N LEU A 71 -5.08 0.83 1.74
CA LEU A 71 -4.85 1.42 3.07
C LEU A 71 -6.05 1.20 4.00
N GLU A 72 -7.28 1.33 3.51
CA GLU A 72 -8.48 1.02 4.29
C GLU A 72 -8.57 -0.45 4.69
N VAL A 73 -8.14 -1.37 3.81
CA VAL A 73 -8.06 -2.80 4.17
C VAL A 73 -7.02 -3.01 5.27
N ILE A 74 -5.86 -2.36 5.18
CA ILE A 74 -4.81 -2.43 6.21
C ILE A 74 -5.35 -1.90 7.55
N HIS A 75 -6.00 -0.73 7.56
CA HIS A 75 -6.61 -0.14 8.76
C HIS A 75 -7.54 -1.12 9.47
N ARG A 76 -8.49 -1.72 8.75
CA ARG A 76 -9.41 -2.73 9.30
C ARG A 76 -8.69 -3.97 9.85
N ARG A 77 -7.55 -4.37 9.28
CA ARG A 77 -6.75 -5.49 9.80
C ARG A 77 -6.04 -5.10 11.10
N LEU A 78 -5.48 -3.89 11.18
CA LEU A 78 -4.84 -3.37 12.38
C LEU A 78 -5.82 -3.26 13.56
N GLU A 79 -7.04 -2.79 13.31
CA GLU A 79 -8.11 -2.71 14.33
C GLU A 79 -8.48 -4.08 14.92
N ARG A 80 -8.43 -5.15 14.12
CA ARG A 80 -8.78 -6.52 14.56
C ARG A 80 -7.73 -7.18 15.45
N GLY A 81 -6.57 -6.55 15.62
CA GLY A 81 -5.46 -7.08 16.40
C GLY A 81 -4.64 -8.07 15.60
N LEU A 82 -3.34 -7.80 15.49
CA LEU A 82 -2.37 -8.58 14.73
C LEU A 82 -1.22 -9.02 15.66
N ASN A 83 -0.58 -10.15 15.34
CA ASN A 83 0.69 -10.51 15.98
C ASN A 83 1.84 -9.62 15.46
N GLU A 84 2.97 -9.61 16.15
CA GLU A 84 4.12 -8.77 15.82
C GLU A 84 4.66 -8.97 14.38
N THR A 85 4.71 -10.22 13.90
CA THR A 85 5.16 -10.51 12.52
C THR A 85 4.22 -9.90 11.50
N THR A 86 2.90 -10.05 11.70
CA THR A 86 1.92 -9.46 10.80
C THR A 86 1.93 -7.93 10.92
N LEU A 87 2.13 -7.36 12.11
CA LEU A 87 2.25 -5.91 12.30
C LEU A 87 3.41 -5.33 11.49
N LYS A 88 4.60 -5.95 11.52
CA LYS A 88 5.74 -5.53 10.70
C LYS A 88 5.49 -5.62 9.19
N ILE A 89 4.70 -6.60 8.76
CA ILE A 89 4.30 -6.73 7.35
C ILE A 89 3.37 -5.56 6.96
N GLU A 90 2.37 -5.26 7.79
CA GLU A 90 1.49 -4.11 7.56
C GLU A 90 2.27 -2.80 7.55
N GLU A 91 3.17 -2.57 8.52
CA GLU A 91 4.04 -1.39 8.57
C GLU A 91 4.82 -1.19 7.26
N ASN A 92 5.45 -2.26 6.75
CA ASN A 92 6.18 -2.21 5.49
C ASN A 92 5.28 -1.90 4.29
N MET A 93 4.05 -2.43 4.26
CA MET A 93 3.10 -2.12 3.20
C MET A 93 2.64 -0.66 3.27
N VAL A 94 2.32 -0.15 4.46
CA VAL A 94 1.93 1.26 4.67
C VAL A 94 3.04 2.20 4.21
N ASN A 95 4.28 1.96 4.62
CA ASN A 95 5.44 2.76 4.18
C ASN A 95 5.64 2.73 2.66
N ASN A 96 5.26 1.64 1.99
CA ASN A 96 5.34 1.53 0.54
C ASN A 96 4.21 2.33 -0.14
N TYR A 97 2.99 2.28 0.40
CA TYR A 97 1.86 3.08 -0.09
C TYR A 97 2.06 4.58 0.14
N ASP A 98 2.59 5.00 1.29
CA ASP A 98 2.94 6.41 1.56
C ASP A 98 3.87 6.96 0.46
N ARG A 99 5.00 6.28 0.25
CA ARG A 99 5.94 6.65 -0.81
C ARG A 99 5.31 6.61 -2.20
N ARG A 100 4.45 5.62 -2.49
CA ARG A 100 3.75 5.54 -3.79
C ARG A 100 2.80 6.72 -3.97
N LEU A 101 2.00 7.05 -2.97
CA LEU A 101 1.08 8.18 -2.98
C LEU A 101 1.84 9.49 -3.21
N HIS A 102 2.94 9.71 -2.51
CA HIS A 102 3.80 10.87 -2.70
C HIS A 102 4.27 11.03 -4.17
N GLU A 103 4.67 9.93 -4.81
CA GLU A 103 5.10 9.94 -6.21
C GLU A 103 3.95 10.08 -7.22
N LEU A 104 2.74 9.63 -6.86
CA LEU A 104 1.54 9.81 -7.70
C LEU A 104 1.02 11.24 -7.62
N PHE A 105 0.96 11.85 -6.44
CA PHE A 105 0.52 13.22 -6.27
C PHE A 105 1.41 14.24 -7.00
N LYS A 106 2.72 13.96 -7.14
CA LYS A 106 3.62 14.77 -7.98
C LYS A 106 3.26 14.80 -9.47
N LYS A 107 2.44 13.85 -9.95
CA LYS A 107 2.05 13.70 -11.35
C LYS A 107 0.65 14.27 -11.64
N LEU A 108 -0.09 14.70 -10.61
CA LEU A 108 -1.40 15.35 -10.74
C LEU A 108 -1.27 16.84 -11.05
#